data_AF-A0A2A4TVV6-F1
#
_entry.id   AF-A0A2A4TVV6-F1
#
_cell.length_a   1.000
_cell.length_b   1.000
_cell.length_c   1.000
_cell.angle_alpha   90.00
_cell.angle_beta   90.00
_cell.angle_gamma   90.00
#
_symmetry.space_group_name_H-M   'P 1'
#
loop_
_entity.id
_entity.type
_entity.pdbx_description
1 polymer ?
#
loop_
_entity_poly.entity_id
_entity_poly.type
_entity_poly.pdbx_seq_one_letter_code
_entity_poly.pdbx_strand_id
1 'polypeptide(L)'
;QFFHDYSKAKTPPAKTKILDAYKMMQTMRMSVYDISDIAYDAYLLNGHTKTSPWTANVKMGDVVRLRFIGAGASTIFHIKIPGTTMLMVQADGNNVKPYSIKHFSISPGDTFDVLVKITKDRPYIIYAESIDSLGTAIGVLKTQPNQVINYKNIKPFPKPQPIIMMNHATHKGGSHPSSHSMQNTSGHKMMAANKHHGHNNQSIHGKKMPHNMAMQHTKKITQSLSSKTKYDRLQSPVKTNNPNTPVHIIHMNLSGYMDRYIWFLNGVPFYKAKPIMIKHGQWYRIIFTNDTMMHHPMHIHGHWFILRNGHGAYDPKLHTIDVPPGATVIADLHANETGQWFFHCHNLIHMKAGMANIFRYTDTPKEEFVGLSGHKTIRWHYANDLELSGDFIHHTYEISLNTLIGSDYNKLQLYARDIEIENGKLTHANIDVFYWRLISQFWAIKGGVNYVYRPSSKPYIQPGIGIVGLMPYFIKTNIRTYLHHGSTKLDIQLERNTQITHRIFLKLNVEGVLATKTIAKDEIGSGLNSLQWTIQPYYQLNSNVALYLQYKHTNYYGALRNILANEGAPTREDIYSLGLELLF
;
A
#
# COMPACT_ATOMS: atom_id res chain seq x y z
N GLN A 1 -7.32 7.71 14.10
CA GLN A 1 -8.29 8.52 13.34
C GLN A 1 -9.69 7.90 13.30
N PHE A 2 -9.86 6.59 12.98
CA PHE A 2 -11.18 5.92 12.98
C PHE A 2 -12.04 6.21 14.23
N PHE A 3 -11.52 5.95 15.43
CA PHE A 3 -12.26 6.18 16.69
C PHE A 3 -12.72 7.63 16.86
N HIS A 4 -11.91 8.58 16.42
CA HIS A 4 -12.24 10.01 16.47
C HIS A 4 -13.37 10.37 15.51
N ASP A 5 -13.38 9.82 14.28
CA ASP A 5 -14.43 10.14 13.31
C ASP A 5 -15.74 9.39 13.62
N TYR A 6 -15.64 8.16 14.12
CA TYR A 6 -16.78 7.39 14.61
C TYR A 6 -17.46 8.07 15.81
N SER A 7 -16.69 8.63 16.75
CA SER A 7 -17.24 9.35 17.91
C SER A 7 -17.87 10.69 17.53
N LYS A 8 -17.34 11.37 16.50
CA LYS A 8 -17.89 12.65 15.99
C LYS A 8 -19.11 12.50 15.08
N ALA A 9 -19.36 11.32 14.54
CA ALA A 9 -20.55 11.07 13.72
C ALA A 9 -21.82 11.21 14.57
N LYS A 10 -22.62 12.25 14.29
CA LYS A 10 -23.76 12.64 15.12
C LYS A 10 -25.00 11.77 14.93
N THR A 11 -25.12 11.05 13.81
CA THR A 11 -26.31 10.26 13.47
C THR A 11 -25.98 8.78 13.34
N PRO A 12 -26.91 7.86 13.67
CA PRO A 12 -26.71 6.43 13.47
C PRO A 12 -26.30 6.08 12.02
N PRO A 13 -26.92 6.62 10.96
CA PRO A 13 -26.49 6.35 9.58
C PRO A 13 -25.05 6.76 9.28
N ALA A 14 -24.58 7.89 9.84
CA ALA A 14 -23.19 8.33 9.65
C ALA A 14 -22.19 7.39 10.35
N LYS A 15 -22.53 6.91 11.55
CA LYS A 15 -21.72 5.90 12.26
C LYS A 15 -21.66 4.58 11.49
N THR A 16 -22.80 4.11 10.99
CA THR A 16 -22.88 2.89 10.17
C THR A 16 -21.99 3.01 8.93
N LYS A 17 -22.07 4.13 8.20
CA LYS A 17 -21.25 4.36 7.00
C LYS A 17 -19.75 4.29 7.28
N ILE A 18 -19.29 4.88 8.40
CA ILE A 18 -17.88 4.83 8.82
C ILE A 18 -17.48 3.40 9.22
N LEU A 19 -18.35 2.69 9.93
CA LEU A 19 -18.09 1.32 10.36
C LEU A 19 -18.03 0.35 9.18
N ASP A 20 -18.92 0.49 8.20
CA ASP A 20 -18.94 -0.34 7.00
C ASP A 20 -17.72 -0.09 6.12
N ALA A 21 -17.34 1.18 5.93
CA ALA A 21 -16.09 1.53 5.27
C ALA A 21 -14.87 0.93 6.00
N TYR A 22 -14.85 0.98 7.33
CA TYR A 22 -13.80 0.34 8.12
C TYR A 22 -13.75 -1.18 7.92
N LYS A 23 -14.89 -1.88 8.02
CA LYS A 23 -14.94 -3.33 7.80
C LYS A 23 -14.45 -3.70 6.40
N MET A 24 -14.91 -3.00 5.37
CA MET A 24 -14.51 -3.20 3.99
C MET A 24 -12.99 -3.02 3.82
N MET A 25 -12.44 -1.89 4.28
CA MET A 25 -11.01 -1.60 4.16
C MET A 25 -10.15 -2.59 4.96
N GLN A 26 -10.56 -2.98 6.17
CA GLN A 26 -9.83 -3.97 6.97
C GLN A 26 -9.87 -5.38 6.36
N THR A 27 -10.93 -5.72 5.62
CA THR A 27 -11.02 -6.97 4.84
C THR A 27 -9.98 -6.99 3.72
N MET A 28 -9.75 -5.84 3.10
CA MET A 28 -8.68 -5.63 2.11
C MET A 28 -7.29 -5.40 2.75
N ARG A 29 -7.20 -5.39 4.09
CA ARG A 29 -5.98 -5.06 4.87
C ARG A 29 -5.43 -3.68 4.53
N MET A 30 -6.34 -2.71 4.52
CA MET A 30 -6.05 -1.29 4.32
C MET A 30 -6.63 -0.47 5.46
N SER A 31 -6.02 0.69 5.70
CA SER A 31 -6.60 1.72 6.56
C SER A 31 -7.70 2.48 5.80
N VAL A 32 -8.73 2.96 6.50
CA VAL A 32 -9.73 3.88 5.91
C VAL A 32 -9.15 5.24 5.48
N TYR A 33 -7.90 5.52 5.82
CA TYR A 33 -7.13 6.69 5.37
C TYR A 33 -5.88 6.29 4.59
N ASP A 34 -5.90 5.11 3.96
CA ASP A 34 -4.80 4.63 3.13
C ASP A 34 -4.78 5.35 1.78
N ILE A 35 -4.38 6.64 1.81
CA ILE A 35 -4.44 7.56 0.67
C ILE A 35 -3.08 7.64 -0.04
N SER A 36 -1.98 7.40 0.68
CA SER A 36 -0.59 7.49 0.17
C SER A 36 0.12 6.14 0.05
N ASP A 37 -0.57 5.01 0.27
CA ASP A 37 -0.08 3.62 0.43
C ASP A 37 0.85 3.39 1.62
N ILE A 38 1.83 4.28 1.79
CA ILE A 38 2.92 4.16 2.75
C ILE A 38 2.93 5.42 3.60
N ALA A 39 2.85 5.20 4.92
CA ALA A 39 3.21 6.20 5.91
C ALA A 39 4.73 6.17 6.11
N TYR A 40 5.37 7.34 6.12
CA TYR A 40 6.81 7.45 6.35
C TYR A 40 7.13 7.96 7.76
N ASP A 41 8.29 7.56 8.27
CA ASP A 41 8.80 8.02 9.58
C ASP A 41 9.16 9.50 9.60
N ALA A 42 9.57 10.04 8.44
CA ALA A 42 9.97 11.43 8.29
C ALA A 42 9.55 11.98 6.91
N TYR A 43 9.21 13.26 6.92
CA TYR A 43 8.90 14.04 5.71
C TYR A 43 9.90 15.18 5.63
N LEU A 44 10.58 15.29 4.48
CA LEU A 44 11.78 16.11 4.34
C LEU A 44 11.57 17.22 3.31
N LEU A 45 12.17 18.38 3.57
CA LEU A 45 12.34 19.46 2.59
C LEU A 45 13.84 19.76 2.51
N ASN A 46 14.44 19.59 1.34
CA ASN A 46 15.89 19.71 1.12
C ASN A 46 16.73 18.86 2.11
N GLY A 47 16.25 17.67 2.47
CA GLY A 47 16.92 16.78 3.44
C GLY A 47 16.69 17.12 4.92
N HIS A 48 15.92 18.18 5.21
CA HIS A 48 15.65 18.64 6.58
C HIS A 48 14.28 18.20 7.09
N THR A 49 14.22 17.82 8.37
CA THR A 49 12.98 17.48 9.08
C THR A 49 12.27 18.74 9.56
N LYS A 50 11.00 18.62 9.97
CA LYS A 50 10.26 19.74 10.58
C LYS A 50 10.84 20.26 11.90
N THR A 51 11.65 19.45 12.61
CA THR A 51 12.28 19.85 13.88
C THR A 51 13.58 20.62 13.68
N SER A 52 14.23 20.43 12.53
CA SER A 52 15.40 21.21 12.09
C SER A 52 15.19 21.66 10.64
N PRO A 53 14.26 22.60 10.40
CA PRO A 53 13.79 22.93 9.04
C PRO A 53 14.87 23.60 8.20
N TRP A 54 14.80 23.40 6.89
CA TRP A 54 15.64 24.11 5.95
C TRP A 54 15.34 25.61 5.99
N THR A 55 16.37 26.46 5.96
CA THR A 55 16.20 27.92 5.97
C THR A 55 17.05 28.60 4.90
N ALA A 56 16.55 29.70 4.34
CA ALA A 56 17.31 30.58 3.45
C ALA A 56 17.06 32.05 3.79
N ASN A 57 18.07 32.89 3.63
CA ASN A 57 17.95 34.34 3.88
C ASN A 57 17.43 35.05 2.61
N VAL A 58 16.52 36.01 2.82
CA VAL A 58 15.92 36.85 1.78
C VAL A 58 15.83 38.28 2.30
N LYS A 59 15.67 39.27 1.42
CA LYS A 59 15.48 40.67 1.77
C LYS A 59 14.07 41.12 1.42
N MET A 60 13.56 42.11 2.15
CA MET A 60 12.35 42.81 1.72
C MET A 60 12.57 43.42 0.33
N GLY A 61 11.56 43.28 -0.54
CA GLY A 61 11.64 43.68 -1.94
C GLY A 61 11.99 42.54 -2.90
N ASP A 62 12.62 41.46 -2.41
CA ASP A 62 13.00 40.32 -3.24
C ASP A 62 11.79 39.65 -3.90
N VAL A 63 12.01 39.14 -5.10
CA VAL A 63 11.10 38.19 -5.77
C VAL A 63 11.83 36.86 -5.87
N VAL A 64 11.43 35.92 -5.02
CA VAL A 64 12.08 34.60 -4.92
C VAL A 64 11.36 33.63 -5.84
N ARG A 65 12.10 32.99 -6.76
CA ARG A 65 11.61 31.86 -7.55
C ARG A 65 11.88 30.57 -6.79
N LEU A 66 10.83 29.97 -6.26
CA LEU A 66 10.90 28.66 -5.59
C LEU A 66 10.59 27.56 -6.62
N ARG A 67 11.48 26.58 -6.73
CA ARG A 67 11.31 25.39 -7.57
C ARG A 67 10.94 24.21 -6.68
N PHE A 68 9.70 23.76 -6.78
CA PHE A 68 9.20 22.60 -6.06
C PHE A 68 9.32 21.36 -6.93
N ILE A 69 9.90 20.30 -6.36
CA ILE A 69 10.13 19.02 -7.03
C ILE A 69 9.51 17.93 -6.18
N GLY A 70 8.55 17.19 -6.74
CA GLY A 70 7.91 16.04 -6.10
C GLY A 70 8.83 14.83 -6.05
N ALA A 71 9.85 14.86 -5.18
CA ALA A 71 10.87 13.82 -5.08
C ALA A 71 10.49 12.64 -4.16
N GLY A 72 9.24 12.57 -3.69
CA GLY A 72 8.75 11.47 -2.87
C GLY A 72 8.53 10.18 -3.66
N ALA A 73 8.64 9.03 -3.01
CA ALA A 73 8.37 7.73 -3.64
C ALA A 73 6.86 7.49 -3.85
N SER A 74 6.00 7.94 -2.93
CA SER A 74 4.53 7.79 -3.06
C SER A 74 3.74 9.00 -2.54
N THR A 75 4.26 9.73 -1.55
CA THR A 75 3.54 10.83 -0.90
C THR A 75 3.25 12.00 -1.84
N ILE A 76 1.99 12.42 -1.84
CA ILE A 76 1.53 13.69 -2.41
C ILE A 76 1.49 14.73 -1.29
N PHE A 77 1.93 15.96 -1.57
CA PHE A 77 1.93 17.04 -0.58
C PHE A 77 1.01 18.19 -1.00
N HIS A 78 0.25 18.72 -0.05
CA HIS A 78 -0.33 20.06 -0.11
C HIS A 78 0.69 21.09 0.36
N ILE A 79 0.90 22.15 -0.43
CA ILE A 79 1.88 23.20 -0.16
C ILE A 79 1.21 24.55 -0.02
N LYS A 80 1.59 25.33 1.00
CA LYS A 80 1.22 26.74 1.15
C LYS A 80 2.32 27.57 1.82
N ILE A 81 2.25 28.89 1.64
CA ILE A 81 2.99 29.86 2.45
C ILE A 81 1.97 30.73 3.20
N PRO A 82 1.73 30.51 4.50
CA PRO A 82 0.71 31.24 5.24
C PRO A 82 0.88 32.76 5.17
N GLY A 83 -0.24 33.45 4.89
CA GLY A 83 -0.28 34.91 4.77
C GLY A 83 0.36 35.46 3.48
N THR A 84 0.69 34.61 2.50
CA THR A 84 1.33 35.00 1.24
C THR A 84 0.69 34.27 0.07
N THR A 85 0.44 34.98 -1.03
CA THR A 85 0.10 34.36 -2.32
C THR A 85 1.36 34.08 -3.11
N MET A 86 1.35 32.98 -3.85
CA MET A 86 2.42 32.61 -4.77
C MET A 86 1.91 32.83 -6.20
N LEU A 87 2.80 33.21 -7.11
CA LEU A 87 2.48 33.32 -8.53
C LEU A 87 3.03 32.08 -9.26
N MET A 88 2.16 31.19 -9.72
CA MET A 88 2.58 30.02 -10.50
C MET A 88 3.08 30.47 -11.88
N VAL A 89 4.28 30.05 -12.27
CA VAL A 89 4.91 30.47 -13.54
C VAL A 89 5.44 29.32 -14.40
N GLN A 90 5.63 28.13 -13.81
CA GLN A 90 6.06 26.95 -14.55
C GLN A 90 5.42 25.68 -13.97
N ALA A 91 5.11 24.72 -14.84
CA ALA A 91 4.75 23.35 -14.48
C ALA A 91 5.56 22.38 -15.36
N ASP A 92 6.16 21.35 -14.77
CA ASP A 92 6.93 20.31 -15.46
C ASP A 92 7.97 20.89 -16.44
N GLY A 93 8.75 21.88 -15.99
CA GLY A 93 9.75 22.56 -16.83
C GLY A 93 9.19 23.47 -17.95
N ASN A 94 7.87 23.57 -18.11
CA ASN A 94 7.22 24.39 -19.13
C ASN A 94 6.64 25.67 -18.52
N ASN A 95 6.90 26.82 -19.15
CA ASN A 95 6.29 28.09 -18.74
C ASN A 95 4.76 28.03 -18.87
N VAL A 96 4.05 28.62 -17.91
CA VAL A 96 2.61 28.82 -17.94
C VAL A 96 2.26 30.30 -17.87
N LYS A 97 1.06 30.68 -18.35
CA LYS A 97 0.52 32.02 -18.14
C LYS A 97 0.42 32.27 -16.63
N PRO A 98 1.11 33.28 -16.08
CA PRO A 98 1.19 33.43 -14.64
C PRO A 98 -0.18 33.61 -13.97
N TYR A 99 -0.40 32.92 -12.86
CA TYR A 99 -1.63 33.07 -12.07
C TYR A 99 -1.40 32.93 -10.57
N SER A 100 -2.13 33.72 -9.79
CA SER A 100 -2.01 33.75 -8.34
C SER A 100 -2.69 32.55 -7.68
N ILE A 101 -2.02 31.95 -6.70
CA ILE A 101 -2.47 30.81 -5.91
C ILE A 101 -2.13 30.99 -4.43
N LYS A 102 -2.92 30.36 -3.55
CA LYS A 102 -2.65 30.32 -2.10
C LYS A 102 -2.05 28.99 -1.65
N HIS A 103 -2.36 27.92 -2.38
CA HIS A 103 -1.85 26.58 -2.15
C HIS A 103 -1.92 25.79 -3.47
N PHE A 104 -1.19 24.68 -3.52
CA PHE A 104 -1.24 23.71 -4.60
C PHE A 104 -0.84 22.32 -4.07
N SER A 105 -1.08 21.28 -4.85
CA SER A 105 -0.65 19.92 -4.53
C SER A 105 0.45 19.47 -5.48
N ILE A 106 1.45 18.77 -4.97
CA ILE A 106 2.55 18.20 -5.75
C ILE A 106 2.57 16.69 -5.55
N SER A 107 2.51 15.95 -6.66
CA SER A 107 2.61 14.48 -6.69
C SER A 107 4.06 14.06 -6.99
N PRO A 108 4.45 12.81 -6.72
CA PRO A 108 5.71 12.26 -7.21
C PRO A 108 5.90 12.53 -8.71
N GLY A 109 7.06 13.07 -9.08
CA GLY A 109 7.41 13.38 -10.46
C GLY A 109 6.89 14.72 -10.99
N ASP A 110 6.05 15.46 -10.27
CA ASP A 110 5.68 16.82 -10.67
C ASP A 110 6.80 17.82 -10.38
N THR A 111 6.90 18.88 -11.20
CA THR A 111 7.67 20.08 -10.83
C THR A 111 6.87 21.36 -11.02
N PHE A 112 7.01 22.30 -10.09
CA PHE A 112 6.34 23.61 -10.18
C PHE A 112 7.29 24.73 -9.78
N ASP A 113 7.31 25.81 -10.56
CA ASP A 113 7.98 27.04 -10.14
C ASP A 113 6.95 28.10 -9.79
N VAL A 114 7.14 28.71 -8.63
CA VAL A 114 6.34 29.83 -8.16
C VAL A 114 7.21 31.02 -7.78
N LEU A 115 6.70 32.23 -8.03
CA LEU A 115 7.31 33.47 -7.57
C LEU A 115 6.66 33.92 -6.26
N VAL A 116 7.50 34.31 -5.30
CA VAL A 116 7.09 34.82 -3.99
C VAL A 116 7.73 36.18 -3.78
N LYS A 117 6.91 37.22 -3.68
CA LYS A 117 7.38 38.57 -3.36
C LYS A 117 7.48 38.76 -1.86
N ILE A 118 8.65 39.18 -1.38
CA ILE A 118 8.93 39.47 0.03
C ILE A 118 8.51 40.91 0.30
N THR A 119 7.37 41.07 0.98
CA THR A 119 6.71 42.38 1.20
C THR A 119 6.69 42.81 2.65
N LYS A 120 6.97 41.90 3.59
CA LYS A 120 6.94 42.15 5.04
C LYS A 120 8.20 41.60 5.68
N ASP A 121 8.71 42.28 6.70
CA ASP A 121 9.82 41.80 7.51
C ASP A 121 9.36 40.72 8.49
N ARG A 122 9.25 39.49 8.00
CA ARG A 122 8.82 38.32 8.78
C ARG A 122 9.34 37.03 8.14
N PRO A 123 9.38 35.91 8.86
CA PRO A 123 9.59 34.60 8.23
C PRO A 123 8.44 34.25 7.27
N TYR A 124 8.81 33.73 6.10
CA TYR A 124 7.91 33.12 5.12
C TYR A 124 8.04 31.60 5.23
N ILE A 125 7.07 30.96 5.86
CA ILE A 125 7.11 29.52 6.14
C ILE A 125 6.51 28.76 4.97
N ILE A 126 7.32 27.95 4.31
CA ILE A 126 6.91 26.94 3.33
C ILE A 126 6.41 25.73 4.11
N TYR A 127 5.11 25.49 4.06
CA TYR A 127 4.44 24.40 4.76
C TYR A 127 3.96 23.36 3.76
N ALA A 128 4.56 22.17 3.80
CA ALA A 128 4.16 21.01 3.01
C ALA A 128 3.57 19.94 3.95
N GLU A 129 2.33 19.54 3.73
CA GLU A 129 1.62 18.51 4.49
C GLU A 129 1.24 17.37 3.56
N SER A 130 1.47 16.12 3.97
CA SER A 130 1.02 14.97 3.20
C SER A 130 -0.52 14.97 3.07
N ILE A 131 -1.06 14.52 1.95
CA ILE A 131 -2.52 14.56 1.72
C ILE A 131 -3.33 13.68 2.69
N ASP A 132 -2.67 12.69 3.30
CA ASP A 132 -3.22 11.85 4.38
C ASP A 132 -3.12 12.49 5.78
N SER A 133 -2.54 13.68 5.89
CA SER A 133 -2.25 14.41 7.14
C SER A 133 -1.40 13.63 8.16
N LEU A 134 -0.60 12.64 7.72
CA LEU A 134 0.29 11.88 8.60
C LEU A 134 1.58 12.61 8.95
N GLY A 135 2.04 13.56 8.12
CA GLY A 135 3.20 14.37 8.46
C GLY A 135 3.41 15.60 7.61
N THR A 136 4.44 16.36 7.98
CA THR A 136 4.75 17.66 7.40
C THR A 136 6.25 17.85 7.22
N ALA A 137 6.60 18.58 6.16
CA ALA A 137 7.93 19.14 5.93
C ALA A 137 7.84 20.67 5.96
N ILE A 138 8.89 21.32 6.50
CA ILE A 138 8.91 22.77 6.71
C ILE A 138 10.20 23.36 6.14
N GLY A 139 10.06 24.44 5.38
CA GLY A 139 11.15 25.32 4.97
C GLY A 139 10.84 26.76 5.35
N VAL A 140 11.86 27.60 5.53
CA VAL A 140 11.65 29.00 5.97
C VAL A 140 12.54 29.96 5.19
N LEU A 141 11.94 30.98 4.57
CA LEU A 141 12.69 32.13 4.10
C LEU A 141 12.70 33.18 5.22
N LYS A 142 13.90 33.55 5.67
CA LYS A 142 14.14 34.50 6.76
C LYS A 142 14.48 35.88 6.21
N THR A 143 13.80 36.92 6.66
CA THR A 143 14.20 38.30 6.33
C THR A 143 15.29 38.84 7.27
N GLN A 144 15.50 38.18 8.43
CA GLN A 144 16.63 38.46 9.32
C GLN A 144 17.23 37.14 9.88
N PRO A 145 18.55 37.07 10.14
CA PRO A 145 19.23 35.84 10.56
C PRO A 145 18.65 35.19 11.84
N ASN A 146 18.34 36.01 12.84
CA ASN A 146 17.91 35.59 14.18
C ASN A 146 16.38 35.66 14.38
N GLN A 147 15.61 35.65 13.29
CA GLN A 147 14.15 35.68 13.37
C GLN A 147 13.59 34.44 14.08
N VAL A 148 12.71 34.69 15.06
CA VAL A 148 11.95 33.65 15.74
C VAL A 148 10.94 33.02 14.77
N ILE A 149 10.99 31.70 14.61
CA ILE A 149 10.09 30.95 13.74
C ILE A 149 9.04 30.24 14.60
N ASN A 150 7.78 30.67 14.51
CA ASN A 150 6.67 29.98 15.17
C ASN A 150 5.89 29.11 14.18
N TYR A 151 6.29 27.86 14.05
CA TYR A 151 5.62 26.87 13.19
C TYR A 151 4.42 26.18 13.86
N LYS A 152 4.27 26.28 15.19
CA LYS A 152 3.16 25.63 15.93
C LYS A 152 1.79 26.25 15.61
N ASN A 153 1.76 27.50 15.18
CA ASN A 153 0.53 28.25 14.89
C ASN A 153 0.05 28.09 13.44
N ILE A 154 0.73 27.30 12.62
CA ILE A 154 0.29 27.07 11.23
C ILE A 154 -0.95 26.19 11.26
N LYS A 155 -2.08 26.75 10.80
CA LYS A 155 -3.31 25.98 10.61
C LYS A 155 -3.06 24.85 9.59
N PRO A 156 -3.25 23.57 9.94
CA PRO A 156 -3.14 22.45 8.99
C PRO A 156 -4.12 22.58 7.83
N PHE A 157 -3.91 21.80 6.77
CA PHE A 157 -4.91 21.62 5.73
C PHE A 157 -6.15 20.89 6.29
N PRO A 158 -7.31 20.98 5.62
CA PRO A 158 -8.47 20.17 5.97
C PRO A 158 -8.09 18.69 5.96
N LYS A 159 -8.45 17.96 7.01
CA LYS A 159 -8.21 16.51 7.07
C LYS A 159 -8.87 15.82 5.87
N PRO A 160 -8.24 14.78 5.31
CA PRO A 160 -8.84 14.00 4.25
C PRO A 160 -10.12 13.32 4.73
N GLN A 161 -11.05 13.13 3.80
CA GLN A 161 -12.22 12.30 4.06
C GLN A 161 -11.78 10.82 4.07
N PRO A 162 -12.42 9.97 4.90
CA PRO A 162 -12.18 8.54 4.82
C PRO A 162 -12.51 8.03 3.42
N ILE A 163 -11.73 7.06 2.95
CA ILE A 163 -12.01 6.35 1.71
C ILE A 163 -13.30 5.54 1.94
N ILE A 164 -14.38 6.01 1.34
CA ILE A 164 -15.65 5.30 1.30
C ILE A 164 -15.88 4.99 -0.17
N MET A 165 -15.85 3.70 -0.53
CA MET A 165 -16.35 3.31 -1.85
C MET A 165 -17.79 3.80 -1.94
N MET A 166 -18.05 4.77 -2.81
CA MET A 166 -19.42 5.01 -3.22
C MET A 166 -19.86 3.74 -3.93
N ASN A 167 -20.90 3.09 -3.39
CA ASN A 167 -21.71 2.17 -4.18
C ASN A 167 -21.96 2.86 -5.52
N HIS A 168 -21.64 2.17 -6.61
CA HIS A 168 -22.02 2.54 -7.97
C HIS A 168 -23.55 2.58 -8.06
N ALA A 169 -24.14 3.66 -7.54
CA ALA A 169 -25.56 3.87 -7.42
C ALA A 169 -25.94 5.27 -7.94
N THR A 170 -25.22 5.78 -8.94
CA THR A 170 -25.64 6.97 -9.71
C THR A 170 -25.17 6.94 -11.16
N HIS A 171 -25.16 5.78 -11.81
CA HIS A 171 -25.25 5.72 -13.28
C HIS A 171 -26.31 4.68 -13.65
N LYS A 172 -27.51 5.17 -13.98
CA LYS A 172 -28.52 4.38 -14.67
C LYS A 172 -27.94 3.96 -16.04
N GLY A 173 -27.67 2.67 -16.21
CA GLY A 173 -27.47 2.05 -17.52
C GLY A 173 -26.39 0.97 -17.53
N GLY A 174 -26.82 -0.31 -17.54
CA GLY A 174 -25.99 -1.44 -17.97
C GLY A 174 -25.32 -2.22 -16.84
N SER A 175 -26.03 -3.23 -16.33
CA SER A 175 -25.55 -4.23 -15.38
C SER A 175 -24.55 -5.22 -16.00
N HIS A 176 -23.38 -5.38 -15.39
CA HIS A 176 -22.67 -6.66 -15.30
C HIS A 176 -21.85 -6.73 -13.99
N PRO A 177 -22.25 -7.57 -13.02
CA PRO A 177 -21.40 -7.90 -11.89
C PRO A 177 -20.45 -9.02 -12.31
N SER A 178 -19.14 -8.77 -12.31
CA SER A 178 -18.13 -9.82 -12.41
C SER A 178 -17.97 -10.51 -11.06
N SER A 179 -18.85 -11.47 -10.79
CA SER A 179 -18.66 -12.47 -9.74
C SER A 179 -17.73 -13.57 -10.27
N HIS A 180 -16.50 -13.61 -9.77
CA HIS A 180 -15.65 -14.80 -9.96
C HIS A 180 -16.07 -15.88 -8.95
N SER A 181 -17.08 -16.68 -9.34
CA SER A 181 -17.31 -17.99 -8.73
C SER A 181 -16.47 -19.03 -9.48
N MET A 182 -15.62 -19.76 -8.75
CA MET A 182 -14.95 -20.95 -9.26
C MET A 182 -16.00 -22.06 -9.45
N GLN A 183 -16.25 -22.48 -10.68
CA GLN A 183 -16.92 -23.75 -10.96
C GLN A 183 -15.87 -24.83 -11.18
N ASN A 184 -15.87 -25.77 -10.24
CA ASN A 184 -15.13 -27.02 -10.25
C ASN A 184 -15.77 -27.94 -11.31
N THR A 185 -14.94 -28.54 -12.16
CA THR A 185 -15.38 -29.48 -13.20
C THR A 185 -15.34 -30.91 -12.65
N SER A 186 -16.51 -31.53 -12.52
CA SER A 186 -16.64 -32.97 -12.33
C SER A 186 -17.79 -33.47 -13.21
N GLY A 187 -17.48 -34.31 -14.19
CA GLY A 187 -18.45 -34.89 -15.11
C GLY A 187 -19.30 -35.99 -14.48
N HIS A 188 -20.55 -36.11 -14.91
CA HIS A 188 -21.10 -37.29 -15.61
C HIS A 188 -22.64 -37.22 -15.76
N LYS A 189 -23.09 -37.55 -16.97
CA LYS A 189 -24.33 -38.27 -17.38
C LYS A 189 -25.73 -37.61 -17.28
N MET A 190 -26.32 -37.49 -18.48
CA MET A 190 -27.66 -37.92 -18.92
C MET A 190 -28.91 -37.37 -18.20
N MET A 191 -29.74 -36.61 -18.92
CA MET A 191 -30.97 -37.12 -19.59
C MET A 191 -31.75 -36.00 -20.28
N ALA A 192 -32.38 -36.37 -21.39
CA ALA A 192 -33.26 -35.57 -22.23
C ALA A 192 -34.64 -35.34 -21.59
N ALA A 193 -35.28 -34.21 -21.90
CA ALA A 193 -36.73 -34.17 -22.11
C ALA A 193 -37.11 -32.93 -22.93
N ASN A 194 -37.68 -33.22 -24.10
CA ASN A 194 -38.28 -32.34 -25.06
C ASN A 194 -39.75 -32.06 -24.65
N LYS A 195 -40.27 -30.84 -24.86
CA LYS A 195 -41.70 -30.59 -25.14
C LYS A 195 -41.99 -29.13 -25.55
N HIS A 196 -42.25 -28.95 -26.85
CA HIS A 196 -43.38 -28.28 -27.52
C HIS A 196 -43.98 -26.99 -26.94
N HIS A 197 -44.52 -26.01 -27.67
CA HIS A 197 -44.61 -25.59 -29.09
C HIS A 197 -45.39 -24.25 -29.02
N GLY A 198 -45.16 -23.31 -29.95
CA GLY A 198 -45.98 -22.10 -30.07
C GLY A 198 -45.50 -21.19 -31.18
N HIS A 199 -45.95 -21.46 -32.40
CA HIS A 199 -45.67 -20.70 -33.62
C HIS A 199 -46.14 -19.24 -33.52
N ASN A 200 -45.35 -18.30 -34.06
CA ASN A 200 -45.83 -17.54 -35.22
C ASN A 200 -44.67 -16.96 -36.04
N ASN A 201 -44.75 -17.15 -37.35
CA ASN A 201 -43.73 -16.78 -38.33
C ASN A 201 -44.31 -15.66 -39.19
N GLN A 202 -43.72 -14.46 -39.15
CA GLN A 202 -43.92 -13.45 -40.18
C GLN A 202 -42.58 -12.78 -40.50
N SER A 203 -42.13 -12.98 -41.74
CA SER A 203 -40.98 -12.36 -42.36
C SER A 203 -41.26 -10.89 -42.68
N ILE A 204 -40.33 -9.96 -42.41
CA ILE A 204 -40.09 -8.78 -43.28
C ILE A 204 -38.60 -8.41 -43.28
N HIS A 205 -38.10 -8.25 -44.49
CA HIS A 205 -36.87 -7.63 -44.97
C HIS A 205 -36.17 -6.54 -44.11
N GLY A 206 -34.84 -6.63 -44.16
CA GLY A 206 -33.82 -5.58 -44.13
C GLY A 206 -34.19 -4.14 -43.75
N LYS A 207 -33.58 -3.66 -42.66
CA LYS A 207 -33.22 -2.25 -42.49
C LYS A 207 -31.75 -2.11 -42.12
N LYS A 208 -31.00 -1.47 -43.03
CA LYS A 208 -29.66 -0.94 -42.81
C LYS A 208 -29.66 -0.07 -41.54
N MET A 209 -28.78 -0.38 -40.60
CA MET A 209 -28.45 0.50 -39.48
C MET A 209 -27.74 1.75 -40.04
N PRO A 210 -28.15 2.98 -39.67
CA PRO A 210 -27.55 4.19 -40.21
C PRO A 210 -26.15 4.41 -39.60
N HIS A 211 -25.15 4.57 -40.47
CA HIS A 211 -23.75 4.87 -40.17
C HIS A 211 -23.48 6.17 -39.36
N ASN A 212 -24.52 6.89 -38.92
CA ASN A 212 -24.39 8.18 -38.21
C ASN A 212 -24.22 8.07 -36.68
N MET A 213 -24.59 6.97 -36.04
CA MET A 213 -24.47 6.82 -34.57
C MET A 213 -23.02 6.54 -34.11
N ALA A 214 -22.24 5.81 -34.92
CA ALA A 214 -20.83 5.54 -34.62
C ALA A 214 -19.96 6.81 -34.75
N MET A 215 -20.26 7.68 -35.73
CA MET A 215 -19.56 8.96 -35.93
C MET A 215 -19.86 10.00 -34.85
N GLN A 216 -21.06 9.98 -34.25
CA GLN A 216 -21.39 10.88 -33.13
C GLN A 216 -20.69 10.51 -31.83
N HIS A 217 -20.50 9.21 -31.55
CA HIS A 217 -19.75 8.77 -30.38
C HIS A 217 -18.24 9.08 -30.49
N THR A 218 -17.63 8.93 -31.67
CA THR A 218 -16.23 9.33 -31.89
C THR A 218 -16.03 10.84 -31.83
N LYS A 219 -16.98 11.66 -32.34
CA LYS A 219 -16.90 13.13 -32.27
C LYS A 219 -16.93 13.66 -30.83
N LYS A 220 -17.73 13.05 -29.94
CA LYS A 220 -17.87 13.48 -28.54
C LYS A 220 -16.61 13.24 -27.70
N ILE A 221 -15.86 12.18 -28.01
CA ILE A 221 -14.58 11.84 -27.35
C ILE A 221 -13.43 12.73 -27.87
N THR A 222 -13.48 13.15 -29.15
CA THR A 222 -12.51 14.14 -29.68
C THR A 222 -12.67 15.56 -29.10
N GLN A 223 -13.68 15.82 -28.27
CA GLN A 223 -13.86 17.11 -27.57
C GLN A 223 -13.89 16.99 -26.04
N SER A 224 -13.67 15.79 -25.49
CA SER A 224 -13.73 15.58 -24.04
C SER A 224 -12.59 16.34 -23.33
N LEU A 225 -12.94 17.03 -22.25
CA LEU A 225 -12.03 17.78 -21.40
C LEU A 225 -11.80 17.05 -20.08
N SER A 226 -10.59 17.16 -19.56
CA SER A 226 -10.30 16.87 -18.16
C SER A 226 -11.06 17.87 -17.30
N SER A 227 -11.80 17.40 -16.29
CA SER A 227 -12.56 18.28 -15.40
C SER A 227 -12.23 18.01 -13.93
N LYS A 228 -12.15 19.07 -13.13
CA LYS A 228 -11.92 19.04 -11.67
C LYS A 228 -10.59 18.42 -11.25
N THR A 229 -9.52 18.78 -11.95
CA THR A 229 -8.15 18.39 -11.59
C THR A 229 -7.42 19.55 -10.91
N LYS A 230 -6.25 19.28 -10.33
CA LYS A 230 -5.38 20.37 -9.82
C LYS A 230 -4.81 21.27 -10.94
N TYR A 231 -4.99 20.89 -12.20
CA TYR A 231 -4.43 21.51 -13.39
C TYR A 231 -5.38 22.48 -14.12
N ASP A 232 -6.60 22.67 -13.61
CA ASP A 232 -7.67 23.41 -14.30
C ASP A 232 -7.30 24.87 -14.63
N ARG A 233 -6.31 25.46 -13.94
CA ARG A 233 -5.84 26.84 -14.17
C ARG A 233 -4.54 26.93 -14.99
N LEU A 234 -3.92 25.80 -15.32
CA LEU A 234 -2.68 25.80 -16.10
C LEU A 234 -2.98 26.13 -17.55
N GLN A 235 -2.33 27.16 -18.08
CA GLN A 235 -2.45 27.55 -19.48
C GLN A 235 -1.06 27.81 -20.02
N SER A 236 -0.74 27.29 -21.21
CA SER A 236 0.52 27.64 -21.88
C SER A 236 0.48 29.10 -22.38
N PRO A 237 1.57 29.88 -22.24
CA PRO A 237 1.64 31.22 -22.80
C PRO A 237 1.78 31.22 -24.33
N VAL A 238 2.09 30.05 -24.93
CA VAL A 238 2.28 29.86 -26.36
C VAL A 238 1.39 28.73 -26.86
N LYS A 239 1.16 28.67 -28.18
CA LYS A 239 0.43 27.54 -28.76
C LYS A 239 1.26 26.26 -28.61
N THR A 240 0.66 25.20 -28.07
CA THR A 240 1.30 23.90 -27.85
C THR A 240 0.83 22.85 -28.84
N ASN A 241 -0.38 23.01 -29.38
CA ASN A 241 -0.96 22.10 -30.36
C ASN A 241 -1.97 22.81 -31.29
N ASN A 242 -2.52 22.02 -32.22
CA ASN A 242 -3.73 22.34 -32.93
C ASN A 242 -4.85 21.38 -32.43
N PRO A 243 -5.88 21.89 -31.72
CA PRO A 243 -6.99 21.09 -31.19
C PRO A 243 -7.76 20.25 -32.21
N ASN A 244 -7.69 20.64 -33.48
CA ASN A 244 -8.42 19.99 -34.56
C ASN A 244 -7.58 18.95 -35.30
N THR A 245 -6.31 18.74 -34.90
CA THR A 245 -5.47 17.70 -35.49
C THR A 245 -6.13 16.33 -35.28
N PRO A 246 -6.24 15.49 -36.33
CA PRO A 246 -6.72 14.13 -36.18
C PRO A 246 -5.86 13.34 -35.18
N VAL A 247 -6.53 12.63 -34.26
CA VAL A 247 -5.87 11.86 -33.20
C VAL A 247 -6.29 10.40 -33.24
N HIS A 248 -5.37 9.49 -32.91
CA HIS A 248 -5.66 8.09 -32.61
C HIS A 248 -5.97 7.93 -31.13
N ILE A 249 -7.05 7.23 -30.79
CA ILE A 249 -7.46 7.08 -29.39
C ILE A 249 -6.74 5.90 -28.73
N ILE A 250 -6.18 6.12 -27.55
CA ILE A 250 -5.64 5.09 -26.66
C ILE A 250 -6.40 5.19 -25.33
N HIS A 251 -7.16 4.16 -25.00
CA HIS A 251 -7.77 4.03 -23.67
C HIS A 251 -6.76 3.47 -22.68
N MET A 252 -6.67 4.09 -21.50
CA MET A 252 -5.78 3.72 -20.42
C MET A 252 -6.58 3.59 -19.12
N ASN A 253 -7.04 2.39 -18.84
CA ASN A 253 -7.65 2.05 -17.56
C ASN A 253 -6.55 1.79 -16.52
N LEU A 254 -6.58 2.57 -15.43
CA LEU A 254 -5.72 2.40 -14.27
C LEU A 254 -6.49 1.59 -13.23
N SER A 255 -6.01 0.39 -12.94
CA SER A 255 -6.66 -0.53 -12.00
C SER A 255 -5.61 -1.31 -11.19
N GLY A 256 -6.06 -2.08 -10.20
CA GLY A 256 -5.19 -2.90 -9.38
C GLY A 256 -5.94 -4.05 -8.71
N TYR A 257 -5.19 -5.02 -8.23
CA TYR A 257 -5.68 -6.14 -7.44
C TYR A 257 -5.02 -6.11 -6.06
N MET A 258 -5.72 -5.53 -5.08
CA MET A 258 -5.18 -5.24 -3.76
C MET A 258 -4.76 -6.50 -3.00
N ASP A 259 -5.46 -7.62 -3.19
CA ASP A 259 -5.14 -8.92 -2.57
C ASP A 259 -3.78 -9.50 -2.94
N ARG A 260 -3.19 -9.06 -4.05
CA ARG A 260 -1.79 -9.37 -4.42
C ARG A 260 -0.95 -8.12 -4.66
N TYR A 261 -1.49 -6.95 -4.31
CA TYR A 261 -0.89 -5.63 -4.48
C TYR A 261 -0.23 -5.53 -5.86
N ILE A 262 -0.98 -5.92 -6.90
CA ILE A 262 -0.55 -5.85 -8.29
C ILE A 262 -1.29 -4.69 -8.94
N TRP A 263 -0.56 -3.87 -9.68
CA TRP A 263 -1.16 -2.74 -10.38
C TRP A 263 -1.08 -2.93 -11.89
N PHE A 264 -2.07 -2.39 -12.59
CA PHE A 264 -2.33 -2.69 -13.99
C PHE A 264 -2.48 -1.44 -14.83
N LEU A 265 -2.08 -1.56 -16.09
CA LEU A 265 -2.57 -0.73 -17.18
C LEU A 265 -3.42 -1.62 -18.09
N ASN A 266 -4.68 -1.26 -18.31
CA ASN A 266 -5.63 -2.05 -19.10
C ASN A 266 -5.74 -3.52 -18.64
N GLY A 267 -5.72 -3.75 -17.32
CA GLY A 267 -5.83 -5.09 -16.72
C GLY A 267 -4.58 -5.98 -16.86
N VAL A 268 -3.48 -5.45 -17.39
CA VAL A 268 -2.23 -6.20 -17.60
C VAL A 268 -1.10 -5.58 -16.76
N PRO A 269 -0.41 -6.37 -15.92
CA PRO A 269 0.76 -5.88 -15.21
C PRO A 269 1.97 -5.84 -16.13
N PHE A 270 2.91 -4.93 -15.86
CA PHE A 270 4.05 -4.65 -16.73
C PHE A 270 4.85 -5.89 -17.17
N TYR A 271 5.10 -6.83 -16.26
CA TYR A 271 5.84 -8.08 -16.57
C TYR A 271 5.13 -9.02 -17.56
N LYS A 272 3.87 -8.73 -17.92
CA LYS A 272 3.09 -9.41 -18.98
C LYS A 272 2.67 -8.46 -20.11
N ALA A 273 2.99 -7.16 -20.01
CA ALA A 273 2.52 -6.17 -20.96
C ALA A 273 3.27 -6.29 -22.29
N LYS A 274 2.52 -6.11 -23.39
CA LYS A 274 3.11 -5.85 -24.71
C LYS A 274 3.27 -4.34 -24.89
N PRO A 275 4.34 -3.88 -25.58
CA PRO A 275 4.50 -2.47 -25.88
C PRO A 275 3.30 -1.89 -26.64
N ILE A 276 2.96 -0.65 -26.30
CA ILE A 276 1.96 0.15 -27.00
C ILE A 276 2.63 0.71 -28.26
N MET A 277 2.19 0.24 -29.42
CA MET A 277 2.78 0.64 -30.70
C MET A 277 2.24 2.01 -31.13
N ILE A 278 3.16 2.93 -31.43
CA ILE A 278 2.87 4.26 -31.98
C ILE A 278 3.65 4.49 -33.28
N LYS A 279 3.16 5.36 -34.15
CA LYS A 279 3.78 5.71 -35.43
C LYS A 279 4.38 7.11 -35.37
N HIS A 280 5.55 7.27 -35.95
CA HIS A 280 6.23 8.56 -36.00
C HIS A 280 5.38 9.63 -36.70
N GLY A 281 5.38 10.85 -36.16
CA GLY A 281 4.62 12.02 -36.63
C GLY A 281 3.12 11.99 -36.34
N GLN A 282 2.58 10.92 -35.74
CA GLN A 282 1.14 10.83 -35.45
C GLN A 282 0.80 11.43 -34.08
N TRP A 283 -0.46 11.86 -33.95
CA TRP A 283 -1.02 12.35 -32.70
C TRP A 283 -1.91 11.30 -32.06
N TYR A 284 -1.75 11.14 -30.74
CA TYR A 284 -2.50 10.18 -29.94
C TYR A 284 -3.26 10.90 -28.84
N ARG A 285 -4.53 10.56 -28.64
CA ARG A 285 -5.31 10.98 -27.47
C ARG A 285 -5.36 9.84 -26.48
N ILE A 286 -4.78 10.08 -25.32
CA ILE A 286 -4.75 9.14 -24.21
C ILE A 286 -5.86 9.51 -23.24
N ILE A 287 -6.75 8.54 -22.98
CA ILE A 287 -7.87 8.69 -22.06
C ILE A 287 -7.57 7.85 -20.84
N PHE A 288 -7.13 8.51 -19.78
CA PHE A 288 -6.88 7.89 -18.48
C PHE A 288 -8.20 7.75 -17.73
N THR A 289 -8.56 6.53 -17.33
CA THR A 289 -9.70 6.25 -16.48
C THR A 289 -9.19 5.57 -15.22
N ASN A 290 -9.35 6.20 -14.06
CA ASN A 290 -8.89 5.66 -12.78
C ASN A 290 -10.03 4.98 -12.04
N ASP A 291 -10.04 3.65 -12.06
CA ASP A 291 -11.06 2.82 -11.39
C ASP A 291 -10.72 2.54 -9.92
N THR A 292 -9.64 3.15 -9.41
CA THR A 292 -9.11 2.89 -8.08
C THR A 292 -9.44 4.02 -7.11
N MET A 293 -9.19 3.76 -5.83
CA MET A 293 -9.33 4.75 -4.76
C MET A 293 -8.07 5.61 -4.55
N MET A 294 -7.04 5.44 -5.39
CA MET A 294 -5.71 6.05 -5.22
C MET A 294 -5.41 7.06 -6.33
N HIS A 295 -4.59 8.06 -6.02
CA HIS A 295 -4.03 8.95 -7.03
C HIS A 295 -2.93 8.22 -7.82
N HIS A 296 -2.92 8.40 -9.14
CA HIS A 296 -1.89 7.86 -10.02
C HIS A 296 -1.23 8.98 -10.83
N PRO A 297 -0.03 9.45 -10.43
CA PRO A 297 0.76 10.38 -11.24
C PRO A 297 1.37 9.64 -12.44
N MET A 298 0.70 9.65 -13.58
CA MET A 298 1.15 8.97 -14.79
C MET A 298 2.23 9.78 -15.49
N HIS A 299 3.40 9.19 -15.68
CA HIS A 299 4.59 9.81 -16.25
C HIS A 299 5.00 9.11 -17.56
N ILE A 300 5.37 9.89 -18.56
CA ILE A 300 5.91 9.42 -19.84
C ILE A 300 7.32 9.95 -20.05
N HIS A 301 8.23 9.08 -20.48
CA HIS A 301 9.58 9.46 -20.84
C HIS A 301 9.63 10.00 -22.28
N GLY A 302 10.57 10.92 -22.55
CA GLY A 302 10.84 11.46 -23.89
C GLY A 302 9.74 12.36 -24.49
N HIS A 303 8.56 12.43 -23.88
CA HIS A 303 7.41 13.11 -24.46
C HIS A 303 6.78 14.10 -23.49
N TRP A 304 5.99 15.00 -24.05
CA TRP A 304 5.05 15.81 -23.31
C TRP A 304 3.63 15.31 -23.55
N PHE A 305 2.87 15.19 -22.48
CA PHE A 305 1.41 15.22 -22.55
C PHE A 305 0.93 16.65 -22.73
N ILE A 306 -0.02 16.83 -23.63
CA ILE A 306 -0.78 18.07 -23.79
C ILE A 306 -2.12 17.86 -23.11
N LEU A 307 -2.21 18.33 -21.86
CA LEU A 307 -3.38 18.10 -21.02
C LEU A 307 -4.58 18.85 -21.60
N ARG A 308 -5.64 18.12 -21.95
CA ARG A 308 -6.87 18.71 -22.48
C ARG A 308 -7.70 19.28 -21.33
N ASN A 309 -7.37 20.50 -20.88
CA ASN A 309 -8.05 21.18 -19.76
C ASN A 309 -8.95 22.36 -20.19
N GLY A 310 -9.12 22.58 -21.49
CA GLY A 310 -10.13 23.51 -22.03
C GLY A 310 -9.57 24.83 -22.56
N HIS A 311 -8.25 24.99 -22.62
CA HIS A 311 -7.58 26.15 -23.21
C HIS A 311 -7.24 25.98 -24.70
N GLY A 312 -7.68 24.89 -25.33
CA GLY A 312 -7.65 24.70 -26.77
C GLY A 312 -6.20 24.58 -27.26
N ALA A 313 -5.76 25.53 -28.11
CA ALA A 313 -4.40 25.55 -28.65
C ALA A 313 -3.33 25.90 -27.59
N TYR A 314 -3.76 26.37 -26.42
CA TYR A 314 -2.93 26.81 -25.30
C TYR A 314 -2.99 25.83 -24.12
N ASP A 315 -3.45 24.60 -24.35
CA ASP A 315 -3.41 23.53 -23.35
C ASP A 315 -1.96 23.30 -22.89
N PRO A 316 -1.70 23.09 -21.59
CA PRO A 316 -0.33 23.02 -21.06
C PRO A 316 0.38 21.71 -21.43
N LYS A 317 1.71 21.77 -21.52
CA LYS A 317 2.60 20.60 -21.63
C LYS A 317 3.01 20.13 -20.24
N LEU A 318 2.85 18.85 -19.97
CA LEU A 318 3.21 18.17 -18.72
C LEU A 318 3.91 16.85 -19.03
N HIS A 319 4.89 16.43 -18.23
CA HIS A 319 5.46 15.07 -18.36
C HIS A 319 4.84 14.11 -17.35
N THR A 320 4.19 14.64 -16.30
CA THR A 320 3.51 13.88 -15.27
C THR A 320 2.08 14.41 -15.12
N ILE A 321 1.08 13.51 -15.16
CA ILE A 321 -0.32 13.86 -14.96
C ILE A 321 -0.88 13.05 -13.81
N ASP A 322 -1.35 13.75 -12.78
CA ASP A 322 -2.03 13.13 -11.64
C ASP A 322 -3.46 12.80 -12.06
N VAL A 323 -3.83 11.52 -11.98
CA VAL A 323 -5.18 11.03 -12.27
C VAL A 323 -5.87 10.72 -10.94
N PRO A 324 -6.79 11.58 -10.45
CA PRO A 324 -7.43 11.37 -9.15
C PRO A 324 -8.33 10.12 -9.10
N PRO A 325 -8.67 9.64 -7.90
CA PRO A 325 -9.60 8.52 -7.71
C PRO A 325 -10.94 8.72 -8.45
N GLY A 326 -11.39 7.71 -9.19
CA GLY A 326 -12.66 7.75 -9.93
C GLY A 326 -12.73 8.78 -11.06
N ALA A 327 -11.62 9.45 -11.40
CA ALA A 327 -11.60 10.49 -12.40
C ALA A 327 -11.22 9.95 -13.79
N THR A 328 -11.59 10.73 -14.81
CA THR A 328 -11.06 10.58 -16.17
C THR A 328 -10.29 11.83 -16.55
N VAL A 329 -9.06 11.63 -17.01
CA VAL A 329 -8.16 12.71 -17.47
C VAL A 329 -7.76 12.41 -18.91
N ILE A 330 -7.71 13.43 -19.75
CA ILE A 330 -7.48 13.30 -21.18
C ILE A 330 -6.29 14.16 -21.57
N ALA A 331 -5.34 13.56 -22.29
CA ALA A 331 -4.18 14.25 -22.81
C ALA A 331 -3.86 13.80 -24.23
N ASP A 332 -3.31 14.71 -25.03
CA ASP A 332 -2.77 14.38 -26.34
C ASP A 332 -1.24 14.18 -26.24
N LEU A 333 -0.69 13.27 -27.05
CA LEU A 333 0.73 13.00 -27.18
C LEU A 333 1.10 13.06 -28.66
N HIS A 334 2.13 13.84 -28.98
CA HIS A 334 2.71 13.88 -30.32
C HIS A 334 3.85 12.88 -30.39
N ALA A 335 3.77 11.91 -31.31
CA ALA A 335 4.80 10.89 -31.46
C ALA A 335 5.95 11.41 -32.35
N ASN A 336 6.77 12.33 -31.83
CA ASN A 336 7.85 13.00 -32.58
C ASN A 336 9.27 12.63 -32.13
N GLU A 337 9.39 11.55 -31.38
CA GLU A 337 10.67 10.97 -30.93
C GLU A 337 10.96 9.66 -31.68
N THR A 338 12.01 8.94 -31.29
CA THR A 338 12.39 7.63 -31.86
C THR A 338 12.59 6.60 -30.76
N GLY A 339 12.67 5.31 -31.13
CA GLY A 339 12.98 4.24 -30.19
C GLY A 339 11.78 3.81 -29.33
N GLN A 340 11.99 3.76 -28.02
CA GLN A 340 11.01 3.27 -27.06
C GLN A 340 11.14 3.98 -25.72
N TRP A 341 9.99 4.25 -25.11
CA TRP A 341 9.88 5.16 -23.98
C TRP A 341 9.06 4.54 -22.87
N PHE A 342 9.60 4.61 -21.66
CA PHE A 342 8.95 4.06 -20.48
C PHE A 342 7.78 4.95 -20.07
N PHE A 343 6.67 4.31 -19.71
CA PHE A 343 5.44 4.96 -19.29
C PHE A 343 4.94 4.28 -18.03
N HIS A 344 4.76 5.03 -16.94
CA HIS A 344 4.46 4.41 -15.66
C HIS A 344 3.77 5.35 -14.68
N CYS A 345 3.13 4.78 -13.67
CA CYS A 345 2.77 5.53 -12.48
C CYS A 345 4.03 5.95 -11.73
N HIS A 346 4.11 7.19 -11.28
CA HIS A 346 5.25 7.75 -10.54
C HIS A 346 5.06 7.60 -9.03
N ASN A 347 3.97 6.97 -8.58
CA ASN A 347 3.99 6.24 -7.31
C ASN A 347 4.89 5.01 -7.52
N LEU A 348 6.08 5.05 -6.91
CA LEU A 348 7.16 4.11 -7.17
C LEU A 348 6.77 2.68 -6.82
N ILE A 349 5.90 2.50 -5.82
CA ILE A 349 5.42 1.18 -5.43
C ILE A 349 4.44 0.66 -6.48
N HIS A 350 3.55 1.50 -7.01
CA HIS A 350 2.65 1.13 -8.11
C HIS A 350 3.42 0.76 -9.38
N MET A 351 4.45 1.54 -9.72
CA MET A 351 5.37 1.22 -10.84
C MET A 351 5.97 -0.17 -10.65
N LYS A 352 6.62 -0.40 -9.50
CA LYS A 352 7.33 -1.64 -9.19
C LYS A 352 6.39 -2.85 -9.17
N ALA A 353 5.15 -2.65 -8.72
CA ALA A 353 4.12 -3.67 -8.65
C ALA A 353 3.31 -3.85 -9.95
N GLY A 354 3.63 -3.11 -11.02
CA GLY A 354 3.20 -3.44 -12.38
C GLY A 354 2.48 -2.33 -13.16
N MET A 355 2.21 -1.15 -12.60
CA MET A 355 1.57 -0.04 -13.33
C MET A 355 2.56 0.68 -14.25
N ALA A 356 3.04 -0.03 -15.25
CA ALA A 356 3.96 0.47 -16.26
C ALA A 356 3.73 -0.22 -17.62
N ASN A 357 4.15 0.45 -18.68
CA ASN A 357 4.21 -0.07 -20.04
C ASN A 357 5.30 0.67 -20.83
N ILE A 358 5.50 0.29 -22.09
CA ILE A 358 6.45 0.90 -23.00
C ILE A 358 5.67 1.41 -24.22
N PHE A 359 5.86 2.67 -24.58
CA PHE A 359 5.48 3.19 -25.88
C PHE A 359 6.62 2.91 -26.86
N ARG A 360 6.35 2.21 -27.95
CA ARG A 360 7.36 1.83 -28.94
C ARG A 360 6.96 2.31 -30.32
N TYR A 361 7.88 2.99 -30.99
CA TYR A 361 7.68 3.39 -32.37
C TYR A 361 7.70 2.17 -33.30
N THR A 362 6.84 2.17 -34.34
CA THR A 362 6.71 1.03 -35.26
C THR A 362 7.93 0.82 -36.16
N ASP A 363 8.73 1.86 -36.36
CA ASP A 363 9.99 1.86 -37.11
C ASP A 363 11.19 1.49 -36.23
N THR A 364 11.02 1.38 -34.91
CA THR A 364 12.08 0.91 -34.00
C THR A 364 12.44 -0.56 -34.28
N PRO A 365 13.73 -0.88 -34.55
CA PRO A 365 14.19 -2.24 -34.76
C PRO A 365 13.84 -3.16 -33.57
N LYS A 366 13.48 -4.41 -33.84
CA LYS A 366 13.15 -5.39 -32.77
C LYS A 366 14.33 -5.68 -31.84
N GLU A 367 15.55 -5.59 -32.35
CA GLU A 367 16.80 -5.84 -31.61
C GLU A 367 17.11 -4.75 -30.59
N GLU A 368 16.61 -3.53 -30.78
CA GLU A 368 16.74 -2.45 -29.80
C GLU A 368 15.80 -2.63 -28.60
N PHE A 369 14.92 -3.64 -28.60
CA PHE A 369 14.04 -3.93 -27.47
C PHE A 369 14.85 -4.36 -26.24
N VAL A 370 15.25 -3.39 -25.41
CA VAL A 370 15.60 -3.62 -24.02
C VAL A 370 14.30 -3.88 -23.27
N GLY A 371 13.79 -5.10 -23.41
CA GLY A 371 12.87 -5.61 -22.42
C GLY A 371 13.55 -5.46 -21.07
N LEU A 372 12.86 -4.91 -20.08
CA LEU A 372 13.22 -5.11 -18.68
C LEU A 372 13.02 -6.60 -18.38
N SER A 373 13.91 -7.43 -18.95
CA SER A 373 14.16 -8.80 -18.56
C SER A 373 14.52 -8.68 -17.09
N GLY A 374 13.53 -8.88 -16.22
CA GLY A 374 13.74 -8.94 -14.79
C GLY A 374 14.93 -9.86 -14.57
N HIS A 375 16.02 -9.30 -14.06
CA HIS A 375 17.21 -10.08 -13.77
C HIS A 375 16.75 -11.29 -12.96
N LYS A 376 16.87 -12.49 -13.52
CA LYS A 376 16.69 -13.76 -12.83
C LYS A 376 17.86 -14.01 -11.87
N THR A 377 18.40 -12.96 -11.25
CA THR A 377 19.36 -13.14 -10.17
C THR A 377 18.53 -13.49 -8.94
N ILE A 378 18.70 -14.72 -8.46
CA ILE A 378 18.18 -15.13 -7.16
C ILE A 378 18.91 -14.27 -6.13
N ARG A 379 18.30 -13.16 -5.73
CA ARG A 379 18.77 -12.38 -4.60
C ARG A 379 18.39 -13.10 -3.33
N TRP A 380 19.39 -13.37 -2.52
CA TRP A 380 19.21 -13.90 -1.18
C TRP A 380 18.95 -12.72 -0.25
N HIS A 381 17.86 -12.84 0.50
CA HIS A 381 17.45 -11.89 1.52
C HIS A 381 17.56 -12.56 2.89
N TYR A 382 17.88 -11.76 3.88
CA TYR A 382 17.98 -12.13 5.28
C TYR A 382 17.03 -11.22 6.06
N ALA A 383 16.26 -11.79 6.97
CA ALA A 383 15.43 -11.02 7.90
C ALA A 383 15.48 -11.71 9.25
N ASN A 384 15.93 -10.99 10.27
CA ASN A 384 16.06 -11.51 11.62
C ASN A 384 15.24 -10.65 12.58
N ASP A 385 14.54 -11.33 13.47
CA ASP A 385 13.76 -10.76 14.56
C ASP A 385 14.15 -11.47 15.85
N LEU A 386 14.71 -10.73 16.79
CA LEU A 386 15.21 -11.22 18.06
C LEU A 386 14.52 -10.48 19.21
N GLU A 387 13.76 -11.22 20.01
CA GLU A 387 13.17 -10.75 21.25
C GLU A 387 13.93 -11.35 22.45
N LEU A 388 14.32 -10.49 23.38
CA LEU A 388 14.96 -10.84 24.64
C LEU A 388 14.12 -10.25 25.78
N SER A 389 13.72 -11.04 26.76
CA SER A 389 13.05 -10.52 27.95
C SER A 389 13.54 -11.17 29.24
N GLY A 390 13.34 -10.46 30.34
CA GLY A 390 13.62 -10.96 31.69
C GLY A 390 12.46 -10.63 32.64
N ASP A 391 12.03 -11.65 33.39
CA ASP A 391 11.26 -11.51 34.62
C ASP A 391 12.24 -11.54 35.80
N PHE A 392 12.49 -10.37 36.36
CA PHE A 392 13.44 -10.20 37.46
C PHE A 392 12.89 -10.64 38.83
N ILE A 393 11.59 -10.92 38.93
CA ILE A 393 10.97 -11.44 40.16
C ILE A 393 11.26 -12.94 40.24
N HIS A 394 11.04 -13.66 39.14
CA HIS A 394 11.22 -15.11 39.07
C HIS A 394 12.59 -15.55 38.56
N HIS A 395 13.47 -14.62 38.18
CA HIS A 395 14.80 -14.89 37.61
C HIS A 395 14.73 -15.73 36.33
N THR A 396 13.72 -15.46 35.51
CA THR A 396 13.44 -16.12 34.24
C THR A 396 13.82 -15.22 33.09
N TYR A 397 14.54 -15.73 32.10
CA TYR A 397 14.89 -15.03 30.87
C TYR A 397 14.35 -15.78 29.67
N GLU A 398 13.79 -15.05 28.71
CA GLU A 398 13.17 -15.61 27.52
C GLU A 398 13.85 -15.05 26.26
N ILE A 399 14.15 -15.96 25.32
CA ILE A 399 14.79 -15.63 24.04
C ILE A 399 13.93 -16.20 22.92
N SER A 400 13.52 -15.32 22.00
CA SER A 400 12.78 -15.67 20.79
C SER A 400 13.53 -15.14 19.57
N LEU A 401 13.91 -16.02 18.63
CA LEU A 401 14.63 -15.68 17.41
C LEU A 401 13.90 -16.25 16.20
N ASN A 402 13.48 -15.39 15.28
CA ASN A 402 12.92 -15.75 13.99
C ASN A 402 13.82 -15.24 12.86
N THR A 403 14.45 -16.16 12.14
CA THR A 403 15.37 -15.89 11.04
C THR A 403 14.80 -16.46 9.75
N LEU A 404 14.76 -15.65 8.70
CA LEU A 404 14.33 -16.03 7.36
C LEU A 404 15.46 -15.79 6.36
N ILE A 405 15.85 -16.82 5.62
CA ILE A 405 16.95 -16.78 4.67
C ILE A 405 16.49 -17.33 3.32
N GLY A 406 16.50 -16.52 2.27
CA GLY A 406 16.18 -17.01 0.93
C GLY A 406 15.69 -15.96 -0.05
N SER A 407 15.07 -16.44 -1.12
CA SER A 407 14.45 -15.62 -2.17
C SER A 407 13.10 -15.04 -1.73
N ASP A 408 12.51 -14.19 -2.58
CA ASP A 408 11.18 -13.63 -2.37
C ASP A 408 10.11 -14.69 -2.10
N TYR A 409 10.18 -15.83 -2.80
CA TYR A 409 9.15 -16.89 -2.73
C TYR A 409 9.53 -18.09 -1.89
N ASN A 410 10.82 -18.38 -1.71
CA ASN A 410 11.31 -19.57 -1.03
C ASN A 410 12.35 -19.18 0.01
N LYS A 411 12.09 -19.51 1.28
CA LYS A 411 12.95 -19.16 2.42
C LYS A 411 13.15 -20.36 3.34
N LEU A 412 14.32 -20.47 3.94
CA LEU A 412 14.56 -21.29 5.12
C LEU A 412 14.24 -20.44 6.35
N GLN A 413 13.39 -20.95 7.22
CA GLN A 413 13.03 -20.35 8.50
C GLN A 413 13.71 -21.12 9.63
N LEU A 414 14.48 -20.42 10.45
CA LEU A 414 14.88 -20.88 11.78
C LEU A 414 14.08 -20.07 12.79
N TYR A 415 13.22 -20.73 13.56
CA TYR A 415 12.38 -20.06 14.55
C TYR A 415 12.52 -20.74 15.90
N ALA A 416 13.38 -20.17 16.74
CA ALA A 416 13.50 -20.52 18.15
C ALA A 416 12.48 -19.70 18.93
N ARG A 417 11.56 -20.39 19.61
CA ARG A 417 10.50 -19.76 20.40
C ARG A 417 10.73 -19.96 21.87
N ASP A 418 10.58 -18.87 22.59
CA ASP A 418 10.38 -18.81 24.03
C ASP A 418 11.38 -19.73 24.74
N ILE A 419 12.65 -19.63 24.32
CA ILE A 419 13.74 -20.35 24.97
C ILE A 419 13.83 -19.78 26.37
N GLU A 420 13.51 -20.60 27.35
CA GLU A 420 13.38 -20.18 28.74
C GLU A 420 14.62 -20.62 29.52
N ILE A 421 15.21 -19.66 30.22
CA ILE A 421 16.36 -19.85 31.09
C ILE A 421 15.95 -19.37 32.47
N GLU A 422 15.77 -20.31 33.39
CA GLU A 422 15.43 -20.02 34.78
C GLU A 422 16.66 -20.27 35.66
N ASN A 423 17.02 -19.29 36.50
CA ASN A 423 18.17 -19.41 37.40
C ASN A 423 19.47 -19.84 36.69
N GLY A 424 19.67 -19.38 35.44
CA GLY A 424 20.83 -19.70 34.62
C GLY A 424 20.84 -21.08 33.97
N LYS A 425 19.75 -21.86 34.09
CA LYS A 425 19.61 -23.18 33.45
C LYS A 425 18.55 -23.14 32.37
N LEU A 426 18.84 -23.76 31.22
CA LEU A 426 17.86 -23.92 30.15
C LEU A 426 16.73 -24.86 30.59
N THR A 427 15.51 -24.35 30.70
CA THR A 427 14.30 -25.10 31.12
C THR A 427 13.44 -25.50 29.94
N HIS A 428 13.40 -24.69 28.88
CA HIS A 428 12.63 -24.99 27.68
C HIS A 428 13.35 -24.49 26.43
N ALA A 429 13.35 -25.28 25.36
CA ALA A 429 13.67 -24.77 24.02
C ALA A 429 12.82 -25.45 22.95
N ASN A 430 12.25 -24.63 22.07
CA ASN A 430 11.37 -25.07 21.00
C ASN A 430 11.83 -24.41 19.68
N ILE A 431 12.45 -25.20 18.80
CA ILE A 431 13.13 -24.68 17.62
C ILE A 431 12.54 -25.31 16.35
N ASP A 432 11.88 -24.50 15.54
CA ASP A 432 11.40 -24.86 14.20
C ASP A 432 12.50 -24.61 13.15
N VAL A 433 12.78 -25.61 12.30
CA VAL A 433 13.58 -25.45 11.08
C VAL A 433 12.71 -25.82 9.89
N PHE A 434 12.14 -24.81 9.24
CA PHE A 434 11.11 -24.98 8.21
C PHE A 434 11.52 -24.40 6.87
N TYR A 435 11.21 -25.13 5.80
CA TYR A 435 11.12 -24.54 4.47
C TYR A 435 9.80 -23.78 4.34
N TRP A 436 9.87 -22.53 3.90
CA TRP A 436 8.78 -21.58 3.78
C TRP A 436 8.57 -21.20 2.31
N ARG A 437 7.32 -21.27 1.83
CA ARG A 437 6.95 -20.94 0.45
C ARG A 437 5.77 -19.98 0.41
N LEU A 438 5.99 -18.80 -0.17
CA LEU A 438 4.94 -17.81 -0.43
C LEU A 438 3.97 -18.34 -1.48
N ILE A 439 2.68 -18.43 -1.14
CA ILE A 439 1.60 -18.89 -2.03
C ILE A 439 0.69 -17.73 -2.49
N SER A 440 0.66 -16.65 -1.71
CA SER A 440 0.05 -15.35 -2.06
C SER A 440 0.79 -14.26 -1.28
N GLN A 441 0.55 -12.98 -1.57
CA GLN A 441 1.26 -11.92 -0.85
C GLN A 441 1.07 -11.94 0.68
N PHE A 442 -0.04 -12.52 1.15
CA PHE A 442 -0.38 -12.57 2.56
C PHE A 442 -0.18 -13.93 3.19
N TRP A 443 0.07 -14.99 2.42
CA TRP A 443 0.08 -16.35 2.94
C TRP A 443 1.24 -17.15 2.39
N ALA A 444 1.79 -17.97 3.26
CA ALA A 444 2.80 -18.95 2.96
C ALA A 444 2.51 -20.26 3.66
N ILE A 445 2.91 -21.35 3.01
CA ILE A 445 2.97 -22.68 3.61
C ILE A 445 4.39 -22.94 4.08
N LYS A 446 4.52 -23.74 5.13
CA LYS A 446 5.82 -24.14 5.67
C LYS A 446 5.82 -25.60 6.06
N GLY A 447 7.00 -26.23 5.99
CA GLY A 447 7.17 -27.63 6.40
C GLY A 447 8.62 -27.92 6.75
N GLY A 448 8.83 -28.80 7.70
CA GLY A 448 10.15 -29.19 8.16
C GLY A 448 10.08 -29.93 9.48
N VAL A 449 10.97 -29.59 10.40
CA VAL A 449 11.09 -30.27 11.69
C VAL A 449 11.10 -29.28 12.84
N ASN A 450 10.69 -29.78 14.00
CA ASN A 450 10.73 -29.04 15.25
C ASN A 450 11.50 -29.85 16.29
N TYR A 451 12.47 -29.20 16.92
CA TYR A 451 13.27 -29.73 18.01
C TYR A 451 12.72 -29.21 19.34
N VAL A 452 12.41 -30.11 20.26
CA VAL A 452 11.92 -29.79 21.60
C VAL A 452 12.92 -30.28 22.63
N TYR A 453 13.31 -29.40 23.53
CA TYR A 453 14.13 -29.71 24.70
C TYR A 453 13.39 -29.31 25.98
N ARG A 454 13.35 -30.23 26.95
CA ARG A 454 12.98 -29.98 28.35
C ARG A 454 13.88 -30.84 29.25
N PRO A 455 14.42 -30.33 30.37
CA PRO A 455 15.30 -31.09 31.25
C PRO A 455 14.70 -32.39 31.81
N SER A 456 13.38 -32.42 32.02
CA SER A 456 12.62 -33.56 32.55
C SER A 456 12.44 -34.71 31.55
N SER A 457 12.71 -34.48 30.26
CA SER A 457 12.44 -35.44 29.18
C SER A 457 13.63 -35.57 28.22
N LYS A 458 13.66 -36.67 27.44
CA LYS A 458 14.65 -36.77 26.37
C LYS A 458 14.24 -35.80 25.26
N PRO A 459 15.12 -34.89 24.80
CA PRO A 459 14.81 -34.04 23.67
C PRO A 459 14.43 -34.87 22.45
N TYR A 460 13.48 -34.36 21.67
CA TYR A 460 12.93 -35.08 20.52
C TYR A 460 12.74 -34.14 19.33
N ILE A 461 12.66 -34.75 18.15
CA ILE A 461 12.37 -34.07 16.89
C ILE A 461 11.04 -34.58 16.37
N GLN A 462 10.18 -33.66 15.94
CA GLN A 462 8.90 -33.97 15.32
C GLN A 462 8.78 -33.32 13.94
N PRO A 463 8.34 -34.04 12.90
CA PRO A 463 8.01 -33.42 11.63
C PRO A 463 6.80 -32.51 11.80
N GLY A 464 6.80 -31.39 11.09
CA GLY A 464 5.73 -30.40 11.15
C GLY A 464 5.44 -29.74 9.83
N ILE A 465 4.19 -29.30 9.69
CA ILE A 465 3.72 -28.45 8.60
C ILE A 465 2.97 -27.26 9.19
N GLY A 466 2.85 -26.18 8.43
CA GLY A 466 2.11 -25.01 8.89
C GLY A 466 1.70 -24.08 7.77
N ILE A 467 0.85 -23.13 8.15
CA ILE A 467 0.45 -22.00 7.33
C ILE A 467 0.68 -20.73 8.15
N VAL A 468 1.31 -19.74 7.52
CA VAL A 468 1.58 -18.45 8.14
C VAL A 468 1.14 -17.34 7.20
N GLY A 469 0.58 -16.28 7.75
CA GLY A 469 0.12 -15.18 6.94
C GLY A 469 -0.51 -14.05 7.71
N LEU A 470 -1.05 -13.08 6.97
CA LEU A 470 -1.79 -11.94 7.49
C LEU A 470 -3.24 -12.08 7.05
N MET A 471 -4.15 -12.33 8.00
CA MET A 471 -5.59 -12.34 7.72
C MET A 471 -6.17 -10.91 7.81
N PRO A 472 -7.45 -10.68 7.41
CA PRO A 472 -8.13 -9.41 7.64
C PRO A 472 -7.92 -8.83 9.04
N TYR A 473 -8.03 -7.51 9.16
CA TYR A 473 -7.77 -6.76 10.40
C TYR A 473 -6.30 -6.78 10.88
N PHE A 474 -5.37 -7.10 9.98
CA PHE A 474 -3.93 -7.16 10.24
C PHE A 474 -3.57 -8.14 11.36
N ILE A 475 -4.27 -9.27 11.41
CA ILE A 475 -3.98 -10.33 12.37
C ILE A 475 -2.98 -11.29 11.72
N LYS A 476 -1.77 -11.32 12.26
CA LYS A 476 -0.73 -12.28 11.90
C LYS A 476 -1.16 -13.63 12.45
N THR A 477 -1.22 -14.60 11.57
CA THR A 477 -1.68 -15.97 11.85
C THR A 477 -0.53 -16.91 11.59
N ASN A 478 -0.22 -17.78 12.55
CA ASN A 478 0.79 -18.81 12.43
C ASN A 478 0.19 -20.10 13.02
N ILE A 479 -0.21 -21.02 12.14
CA ILE A 479 -0.80 -22.30 12.51
C ILE A 479 0.18 -23.39 12.12
N ARG A 480 0.49 -24.27 13.07
CA ARG A 480 1.46 -25.36 12.90
C ARG A 480 0.88 -26.66 13.43
N THR A 481 1.18 -27.73 12.74
CA THR A 481 0.79 -29.08 13.11
C THR A 481 2.04 -29.95 13.15
N TYR A 482 2.19 -30.72 14.22
CA TYR A 482 3.31 -31.63 14.43
C TYR A 482 2.82 -33.05 14.68
N LEU A 483 3.60 -34.04 14.24
CA LEU A 483 3.33 -35.45 14.51
C LEU A 483 4.37 -36.00 15.48
N HIS A 484 3.93 -36.52 16.62
CA HIS A 484 4.81 -37.06 17.66
C HIS A 484 4.19 -38.27 18.34
N HIS A 485 4.87 -39.42 18.33
CA HIS A 485 4.41 -40.71 18.90
C HIS A 485 2.92 -41.05 18.62
N GLY A 486 2.46 -40.78 17.39
CA GLY A 486 1.07 -41.00 16.96
C GLY A 486 0.05 -39.96 17.45
N SER A 487 0.50 -38.94 18.18
CA SER A 487 -0.27 -37.73 18.49
C SER A 487 -0.08 -36.69 17.39
N THR A 488 -1.15 -35.99 17.06
CA THR A 488 -1.12 -34.79 16.22
C THR A 488 -1.27 -33.58 17.13
N LYS A 489 -0.25 -32.74 17.21
CA LYS A 489 -0.24 -31.50 17.99
C LYS A 489 -0.54 -30.32 17.07
N LEU A 490 -1.53 -29.51 17.41
CA LEU A 490 -1.93 -28.30 16.71
C LEU A 490 -1.60 -27.08 17.57
N ASP A 491 -0.83 -26.16 17.01
CA ASP A 491 -0.38 -24.90 17.60
C ASP A 491 -0.96 -23.76 16.75
N ILE A 492 -1.77 -22.91 17.37
CA ILE A 492 -2.43 -21.77 16.73
C ILE A 492 -1.97 -20.51 17.43
N GLN A 493 -1.30 -19.63 16.69
CA GLN A 493 -0.85 -18.32 17.17
C GLN A 493 -1.51 -17.21 16.34
N LEU A 494 -2.15 -16.26 17.03
CA LEU A 494 -2.80 -15.09 16.46
C LEU A 494 -2.24 -13.84 17.13
N GLU A 495 -1.61 -12.96 16.36
CA GLU A 495 -0.96 -11.75 16.85
C GLU A 495 -1.49 -10.52 16.11
N ARG A 496 -1.67 -9.40 16.81
CA ARG A 496 -2.00 -8.12 16.21
C ARG A 496 -1.17 -7.01 16.85
N ASN A 497 -0.37 -6.33 16.02
CA ASN A 497 0.34 -5.12 16.39
C ASN A 497 -0.51 -3.89 16.05
N THR A 498 -0.94 -3.15 17.07
CA THR A 498 -1.74 -1.95 16.90
C THR A 498 -0.91 -0.71 17.22
N GLN A 499 -0.69 0.15 16.23
CA GLN A 499 -0.04 1.43 16.44
C GLN A 499 -0.96 2.38 17.22
N ILE A 500 -0.52 2.84 18.39
CA ILE A 500 -1.25 3.79 19.24
C ILE A 500 -0.78 5.21 18.99
N THR A 501 0.53 5.42 18.89
CA THR A 501 1.17 6.69 18.50
C THR A 501 2.30 6.43 17.51
N HIS A 502 3.04 7.46 17.08
CA HIS A 502 4.17 7.28 16.14
C HIS A 502 5.21 6.26 16.63
N ARG A 503 5.43 6.15 17.96
CA ARG A 503 6.44 5.26 18.55
C ARG A 503 5.89 4.25 19.56
N ILE A 504 4.60 4.34 19.91
CA ILE A 504 3.99 3.42 20.89
C ILE A 504 3.04 2.49 20.17
N PHE A 505 3.22 1.20 20.41
CA PHE A 505 2.44 0.13 19.85
C PHE A 505 1.94 -0.79 20.96
N LEU A 506 0.89 -1.53 20.65
CA LEU A 506 0.34 -2.58 21.50
C LEU A 506 0.29 -3.88 20.69
N LYS A 507 1.14 -4.85 21.06
CA LYS A 507 1.11 -6.22 20.57
C LYS A 507 0.14 -7.01 21.45
N LEU A 508 -0.88 -7.59 20.82
CA LEU A 508 -1.78 -8.56 21.46
C LEU A 508 -1.56 -9.91 20.78
N ASN A 509 -1.27 -10.94 21.57
CA ASN A 509 -1.06 -12.30 21.07
C ASN A 509 -1.95 -13.29 21.82
N VAL A 510 -2.47 -14.28 21.10
CA VAL A 510 -3.17 -15.43 21.66
C VAL A 510 -2.58 -16.69 21.03
N GLU A 511 -2.18 -17.63 21.87
CA GLU A 511 -1.63 -18.91 21.46
C GLU A 511 -2.38 -20.06 22.12
N GLY A 512 -2.73 -21.07 21.33
CA GLY A 512 -3.43 -22.27 21.81
C GLY A 512 -2.75 -23.53 21.29
N VAL A 513 -2.54 -24.49 22.18
CA VAL A 513 -1.96 -25.80 21.85
C VAL A 513 -2.98 -26.89 22.14
N LEU A 514 -3.22 -27.76 21.17
CA LEU A 514 -4.08 -28.94 21.27
C LEU A 514 -3.33 -30.17 20.81
N ALA A 515 -3.67 -31.34 21.35
CA ALA A 515 -3.14 -32.60 20.83
C ALA A 515 -4.17 -33.72 20.85
N THR A 516 -4.04 -34.68 19.93
CA THR A 516 -5.02 -35.77 19.80
C THR A 516 -4.82 -36.89 20.82
N LYS A 517 -3.60 -37.07 21.33
CA LYS A 517 -3.25 -38.17 22.24
C LYS A 517 -2.30 -37.70 23.35
N THR A 518 -2.54 -38.19 24.56
CA THR A 518 -1.68 -37.96 25.73
C THR A 518 -0.38 -38.75 25.61
N ILE A 519 0.74 -38.05 25.81
CA ILE A 519 2.08 -38.61 25.91
C ILE A 519 2.71 -37.98 27.17
N ALA A 520 2.46 -38.59 28.33
CA ALA A 520 2.80 -38.00 29.62
C ALA A 520 4.30 -37.68 29.77
N LYS A 521 5.18 -38.57 29.29
CA LYS A 521 6.64 -38.40 29.33
C LYS A 521 7.15 -37.15 28.61
N ASP A 522 6.38 -36.64 27.67
CA ASP A 522 6.73 -35.47 26.85
C ASP A 522 5.83 -34.27 27.18
N GLU A 523 5.10 -34.31 28.30
CA GLU A 523 4.16 -33.27 28.74
C GLU A 523 3.18 -32.86 27.64
N ILE A 524 2.56 -33.86 27.01
CA ILE A 524 1.50 -33.66 26.01
C ILE A 524 0.22 -34.31 26.55
N GLY A 525 -0.85 -33.53 26.69
CA GLY A 525 -2.18 -34.02 27.04
C GLY A 525 -3.08 -34.16 25.82
N SER A 526 -4.04 -35.08 25.82
CA SER A 526 -5.12 -35.08 24.83
C SER A 526 -6.09 -33.91 25.06
N GLY A 527 -6.58 -33.31 23.97
CA GLY A 527 -7.47 -32.15 24.00
C GLY A 527 -6.72 -30.82 24.02
N LEU A 528 -7.34 -29.78 24.61
CA LEU A 528 -6.69 -28.49 24.84
C LEU A 528 -5.61 -28.65 25.91
N ASN A 529 -4.38 -28.29 25.58
CA ASN A 529 -3.21 -28.36 26.46
C ASN A 529 -3.02 -27.03 27.17
N SER A 530 -2.93 -25.95 26.41
CA SER A 530 -2.73 -24.61 26.94
C SER A 530 -3.47 -23.56 26.11
N LEU A 531 -3.85 -22.48 26.80
CA LEU A 531 -4.25 -21.22 26.19
C LEU A 531 -3.46 -20.10 26.85
N GLN A 532 -2.68 -19.40 26.03
CA GLN A 532 -1.86 -18.27 26.42
C GLN A 532 -2.39 -17.01 25.76
N TRP A 533 -2.40 -15.90 26.49
CA TRP A 533 -2.55 -14.58 25.90
C TRP A 533 -1.51 -13.62 26.45
N THR A 534 -1.09 -12.70 25.59
CA THR A 534 -0.01 -11.76 25.86
C THR A 534 -0.47 -10.36 25.55
N ILE A 535 -0.17 -9.43 26.46
CA ILE A 535 -0.33 -8.00 26.26
C ILE A 535 1.06 -7.38 26.34
N GLN A 536 1.52 -6.80 25.23
CA GLN A 536 2.88 -6.28 25.11
C GLN A 536 2.86 -4.87 24.51
N PRO A 537 2.70 -3.82 25.34
CA PRO A 537 2.99 -2.46 24.91
C PRO A 537 4.49 -2.29 24.66
N TYR A 538 4.85 -1.68 23.53
CA TYR A 538 6.25 -1.41 23.20
C TYR A 538 6.47 0.00 22.67
N TYR A 539 7.66 0.53 22.97
CA TYR A 539 8.18 1.81 22.50
C TYR A 539 9.31 1.58 21.50
N GLN A 540 9.10 2.03 20.28
CA GLN A 540 10.08 1.94 19.20
C GLN A 540 11.10 3.07 19.32
N LEU A 541 12.36 2.74 19.62
CA LEU A 541 13.47 3.69 19.68
C LEU A 541 13.86 4.14 18.26
N ASN A 542 13.94 3.18 17.35
CA ASN A 542 14.16 3.35 15.91
C ASN A 542 13.59 2.14 15.14
N SER A 543 13.73 2.11 13.82
CA SER A 543 13.21 1.03 12.95
C SER A 543 13.68 -0.38 13.33
N ASN A 544 14.79 -0.50 14.05
CA ASN A 544 15.48 -1.75 14.34
C ASN A 544 15.44 -2.13 15.82
N VAL A 545 15.03 -1.24 16.72
CA VAL A 545 15.12 -1.45 18.17
C VAL A 545 13.85 -0.95 18.86
N ALA A 546 13.23 -1.81 19.67
CA ALA A 546 12.11 -1.45 20.53
C ALA A 546 12.27 -2.00 21.95
N LEU A 547 11.79 -1.26 22.94
CA LEU A 547 11.68 -1.69 24.33
C LEU A 547 10.24 -2.04 24.63
N TYR A 548 9.98 -3.13 25.34
CA TYR A 548 8.63 -3.56 25.65
C TYR A 548 8.46 -4.00 27.10
N LEU A 549 7.23 -3.80 27.59
CA LEU A 549 6.74 -4.48 28.78
C LEU A 549 5.82 -5.60 28.30
N GLN A 550 5.87 -6.75 28.96
CA GLN A 550 5.08 -7.91 28.59
C GLN A 550 4.36 -8.43 29.83
N TYR A 551 3.07 -8.71 29.65
CA TYR A 551 2.33 -9.55 30.56
C TYR A 551 1.84 -10.77 29.77
N LYS A 552 2.22 -11.96 30.24
CA LYS A 552 1.90 -13.26 29.63
C LYS A 552 1.14 -14.09 30.65
N HIS A 553 -0.04 -14.55 30.26
CA HIS A 553 -0.90 -15.38 31.10
C HIS A 553 -1.16 -16.70 30.39
N THR A 554 -0.83 -17.80 31.05
CA THR A 554 -0.98 -19.16 30.52
C THR A 554 -1.83 -19.99 31.47
N ASN A 555 -2.87 -20.62 30.92
CA ASN A 555 -3.62 -21.66 31.63
C ASN A 555 -3.38 -23.01 30.95
N TYR A 556 -3.12 -24.03 31.75
CA TYR A 556 -3.03 -25.41 31.29
C TYR A 556 -4.35 -26.14 31.54
N TYR A 557 -4.75 -27.01 30.61
CA TYR A 557 -6.06 -27.67 30.58
C TYR A 557 -5.93 -29.20 30.43
N GLY A 558 -7.06 -29.88 30.69
CA GLY A 558 -7.23 -31.29 30.36
C GLY A 558 -6.17 -32.22 30.98
N ALA A 559 -5.72 -33.19 30.19
CA ALA A 559 -4.74 -34.17 30.64
C ALA A 559 -3.38 -33.53 30.97
N LEU A 560 -2.98 -32.46 30.27
CA LEU A 560 -1.72 -31.76 30.55
C LEU A 560 -1.76 -31.12 31.94
N ARG A 561 -2.85 -30.46 32.30
CA ARG A 561 -3.03 -29.88 33.64
C ARG A 561 -2.83 -30.92 34.73
N ASN A 562 -3.37 -32.12 34.55
CA ASN A 562 -3.24 -33.20 35.53
C ASN A 562 -1.81 -33.73 35.62
N ILE A 563 -1.10 -33.83 34.49
CA ILE A 563 0.33 -34.21 34.45
C ILE A 563 1.14 -33.19 35.26
N LEU A 564 0.99 -31.90 34.95
CA LEU A 564 1.72 -30.82 35.63
C LEU A 564 1.39 -30.78 37.14
N ALA A 565 0.12 -30.91 37.51
CA ALA A 565 -0.28 -30.94 38.91
C ALA A 565 0.34 -32.11 39.69
N ASN A 566 0.44 -33.29 39.07
CA ASN A 566 1.06 -34.47 39.67
C ASN A 566 2.59 -34.33 39.82
N GLU A 567 3.22 -33.54 38.95
CA GLU A 567 4.65 -33.24 38.98
C GLU A 567 4.98 -32.04 39.90
N GLY A 568 3.98 -31.43 40.53
CA GLY A 568 4.14 -30.23 41.36
C GLY A 568 4.42 -28.95 40.55
N ALA A 569 4.24 -28.99 39.24
CA ALA A 569 4.41 -27.86 38.34
C ALA A 569 3.16 -26.95 38.36
N PRO A 570 3.33 -25.64 38.12
CA PRO A 570 2.22 -24.70 38.05
C PRO A 570 1.23 -25.05 36.93
N THR A 571 -0.05 -25.10 37.27
CA THR A 571 -1.14 -25.29 36.29
C THR A 571 -1.66 -24.00 35.66
N ARG A 572 -1.12 -22.87 36.12
CA ARG A 572 -1.38 -21.51 35.65
C ARG A 572 -0.14 -20.68 35.93
N GLU A 573 0.23 -19.84 34.97
CA GLU A 573 1.41 -18.98 35.04
C GLU A 573 1.04 -17.55 34.65
N ASP A 574 1.59 -16.60 35.38
CA ASP A 574 1.45 -15.16 35.16
C ASP A 574 2.87 -14.57 35.18
N ILE A 575 3.37 -14.16 34.01
CA ILE A 575 4.75 -13.68 33.83
C ILE A 575 4.74 -12.21 33.45
N TYR A 576 5.61 -11.43 34.11
CA TYR A 576 5.81 -10.01 33.85
C TYR A 576 7.25 -9.76 33.47
N SER A 577 7.47 -9.33 32.22
CA SER A 577 8.81 -9.20 31.69
C SER A 577 9.07 -7.79 31.16
N LEU A 578 10.31 -7.34 31.30
CA LEU A 578 10.86 -6.23 30.54
C LEU A 578 11.71 -6.81 29.42
N GLY A 579 11.53 -6.33 28.19
CA GLY A 579 12.25 -6.87 27.05
C GLY A 579 12.68 -5.85 25.99
N LEU A 580 13.46 -6.37 25.06
CA LEU A 580 14.09 -5.69 23.94
C LEU A 580 13.79 -6.50 22.67
N GLU A 581 13.32 -5.83 21.62
CA GLU A 581 13.11 -6.38 20.29
C GLU A 581 14.13 -5.76 19.33
N LEU A 582 14.80 -6.60 18.54
CA LEU A 582 15.85 -6.24 17.58
C LEU A 582 15.50 -6.81 16.19
N LEU A 583 15.45 -5.93 15.20
CA LEU A 583 15.24 -6.27 13.78
C LEU A 583 16.51 -5.95 12.99
N PHE A 584 17.11 -6.93 12.29
CA PHE A 584 18.38 -6.75 11.58
C PHE A 584 18.56 -7.63 10.34
#